data_AF-S0DEK4-F1
#
_entry.id   AF-S0DEK4-F1
#
_cell.length_a   1.000
_cell.length_b   1.000
_cell.length_c   1.000
_cell.angle_alpha   90.00
_cell.angle_beta   90.00
_cell.angle_gamma   90.00
#
_symmetry.space_group_name_H-M   'P 1'
#
loop_
_entity.id
_entity.type
_entity.pdbx_description
1 polymer ?
#
loop_
_entity_poly.entity_id
_entity_poly.type
_entity_poly.pdbx_seq_one_letter_code
_entity_poly.pdbx_strand_id
1 'polypeptide(L)'
;MEVVSDFVSLRKKGVNYQACCPFHNEKTPSFVVSPTKGLFKCFGCGKGGNAVTFVMEHEGMGYVEALKYVAKKYGIEVAERTLTEEETKRNDDRESMMVVNSWAAEWFKNALHTTDEGRGVGLSYFRHRGFSDAVIEHFQLGYCPRGGDTFTRAALAAGYKEEFLTATGLTIIRESGGYYDRFSERVMFPIHSISGRVLAFGGRTLRTDKNVAKYQNSPESEVYSKKNTLYGIFFAKKAIARQRNAILVEGYTDVISMHQAGVENVVASSGTSLTVEQVKLLKRFTDNITVIYDGDEVLPSSMPNGGIRMSPTTDEIIFWNAPPMITPTAISITLPLRAKFLNSCKNPIIKMCLFGG
;
A
#
# COMPACT_ATOMS: atom_id res chain seq x y z
N MET A 1 -20.90 -19.64 20.87
CA MET A 1 -20.76 -20.44 22.10
C MET A 1 -20.72 -21.91 21.73
N GLU A 2 -21.78 -22.44 21.13
CA GLU A 2 -21.87 -23.87 20.75
C GLU A 2 -20.69 -24.37 19.93
N VAL A 3 -20.21 -23.62 18.91
CA VAL A 3 -19.01 -23.99 18.14
C VAL A 3 -17.77 -24.15 19.02
N VAL A 4 -17.56 -23.26 20.00
CA VAL A 4 -16.37 -23.28 20.86
C VAL A 4 -16.45 -24.37 21.91
N SER A 5 -17.66 -24.68 22.39
CA SER A 5 -17.91 -25.74 23.37
C SER A 5 -17.55 -27.15 22.87
N ASP A 6 -17.46 -27.36 21.55
CA ASP A 6 -17.01 -28.64 20.98
C ASP A 6 -15.54 -28.94 21.26
N PHE A 7 -14.73 -27.88 21.43
CA PHE A 7 -13.28 -27.98 21.54
C PHE A 7 -12.78 -27.69 22.95
N VAL A 8 -13.49 -26.84 23.70
CA VAL A 8 -13.05 -26.35 25.00
C VAL A 8 -14.17 -26.45 26.03
N SER A 9 -13.87 -27.04 27.19
CA SER A 9 -14.81 -27.09 28.32
C SER A 9 -15.00 -25.70 28.94
N LEU A 10 -16.08 -25.03 28.55
CA LEU A 10 -16.44 -23.70 29.03
C LEU A 10 -17.15 -23.73 30.39
N ARG A 11 -16.70 -22.90 31.34
CA ARG A 11 -17.40 -22.66 32.62
C ARG A 11 -18.13 -21.32 32.60
N LYS A 12 -19.37 -21.30 33.06
CA LYS A 12 -20.18 -20.06 33.10
C LYS A 12 -19.65 -19.10 34.17
N LYS A 13 -19.49 -17.83 33.83
CA LYS A 13 -19.10 -16.74 34.75
C LYS A 13 -19.89 -15.48 34.42
N GLY A 14 -20.99 -15.27 35.15
CA GLY A 14 -21.96 -14.23 34.86
C GLY A 14 -22.65 -14.46 33.51
N VAL A 15 -22.62 -13.45 32.65
CA VAL A 15 -23.19 -13.49 31.28
C VAL A 15 -22.25 -14.11 30.24
N ASN A 16 -20.99 -14.33 30.59
CA ASN A 16 -19.96 -14.89 29.71
C ASN A 16 -19.54 -16.29 30.16
N TYR A 17 -18.70 -16.91 29.34
CA TYR A 17 -18.10 -18.21 29.60
C TYR A 17 -16.59 -18.08 29.62
N GLN A 18 -15.91 -18.86 30.47
CA GLN A 18 -14.47 -18.84 30.65
C GLN A 18 -13.85 -20.24 30.55
N ALA A 19 -12.63 -20.32 30.03
CA ALA A 19 -11.79 -21.51 30.03
C ALA A 19 -10.29 -21.13 29.96
N CYS A 20 -9.42 -22.12 30.10
CA CYS A 20 -8.03 -21.97 29.65
C CYS A 20 -8.01 -21.88 28.12
N CYS A 21 -7.12 -21.06 27.60
CA CYS A 21 -6.99 -20.80 26.19
C CYS A 21 -6.48 -22.04 25.45
N PRO A 22 -7.13 -22.45 24.35
CA PRO A 22 -6.65 -23.58 23.54
C PRO A 22 -5.44 -23.21 22.67
N PHE A 23 -5.09 -21.92 22.57
CA PHE A 23 -4.06 -21.45 21.64
C PHE A 23 -2.69 -21.20 22.29
N HIS A 24 -2.60 -21.27 23.61
CA HIS A 24 -1.35 -21.13 24.34
C HIS A 24 -1.46 -21.82 25.69
N ASN A 25 -0.33 -22.27 26.24
CA ASN A 25 -0.33 -23.07 27.46
C ASN A 25 -0.44 -22.19 28.71
N GLU A 26 -1.53 -22.30 29.46
CA GLU A 26 -1.77 -21.54 30.69
C GLU A 26 -2.46 -22.38 31.78
N LYS A 27 -2.24 -22.02 33.05
CA LYS A 27 -2.89 -22.66 34.20
C LYS A 27 -4.12 -21.91 34.72
N THR A 28 -4.21 -20.61 34.41
CA THR A 28 -5.30 -19.74 34.85
C THR A 28 -6.21 -19.39 33.65
N PRO A 29 -7.54 -19.56 33.75
CA PRO A 29 -8.45 -19.26 32.65
C PRO A 29 -8.39 -17.80 32.16
N SER A 30 -7.86 -17.55 30.95
CA SER A 30 -7.87 -16.23 30.32
C SER A 30 -8.73 -16.13 29.05
N PHE A 31 -9.31 -17.25 28.60
CA PHE A 31 -10.15 -17.31 27.42
C PHE A 31 -11.62 -17.08 27.77
N VAL A 32 -12.22 -16.04 27.18
CA VAL A 32 -13.60 -15.62 27.44
C VAL A 32 -14.43 -15.73 26.16
N VAL A 33 -15.60 -16.34 26.25
CA VAL A 33 -16.61 -16.40 25.18
C VAL A 33 -17.84 -15.60 25.62
N SER A 34 -18.27 -14.66 24.78
CA SER A 34 -19.47 -13.85 25.01
C SER A 34 -20.57 -14.25 24.03
N PRO A 35 -21.61 -14.99 24.48
CA PRO A 35 -22.72 -15.37 23.63
C PRO A 35 -23.44 -14.15 23.04
N THR A 36 -23.68 -13.12 23.86
CA THR A 36 -24.36 -11.88 23.46
C THR A 36 -23.62 -11.14 22.36
N LYS A 37 -22.29 -11.15 22.38
CA LYS A 37 -21.46 -10.48 21.36
C LYS A 37 -21.12 -11.38 20.18
N GLY A 38 -21.34 -12.70 20.28
CA GLY A 38 -20.92 -13.67 19.27
C GLY A 38 -19.40 -13.80 19.11
N LEU A 39 -18.62 -13.44 20.14
CA LEU A 39 -17.16 -13.33 20.07
C LEU A 39 -16.45 -14.12 21.17
N PHE A 40 -15.21 -14.51 20.91
CA PHE A 40 -14.25 -14.94 21.92
C PHE A 40 -13.07 -13.98 22.01
N LYS A 41 -12.42 -13.94 23.17
CA LYS A 41 -11.17 -13.23 23.41
C LYS A 41 -10.36 -13.94 24.48
N CYS A 42 -9.09 -14.21 24.20
CA CYS A 42 -8.10 -14.57 25.19
C CYS A 42 -7.38 -13.30 25.68
N PHE A 43 -7.39 -13.10 27.00
CA PHE A 43 -6.69 -11.98 27.64
C PHE A 43 -5.21 -12.29 27.94
N GLY A 44 -4.78 -13.56 27.86
CA GLY A 44 -3.38 -13.97 27.96
C GLY A 44 -2.60 -13.74 26.66
N CYS A 45 -3.00 -14.41 25.57
CA CYS A 45 -2.30 -14.34 24.28
C CYS A 45 -2.87 -13.31 23.29
N GLY A 46 -3.97 -12.63 23.64
CA GLY A 46 -4.57 -11.59 22.81
C GLY A 46 -5.38 -12.09 21.60
N LYS A 47 -5.41 -13.39 21.29
CA LYS A 47 -6.25 -13.93 20.21
C LYS A 47 -7.74 -13.69 20.47
N GLY A 48 -8.50 -13.36 19.44
CA GLY A 48 -9.93 -13.08 19.54
C GLY A 48 -10.60 -13.02 18.17
N GLY A 49 -11.89 -13.31 18.12
CA GLY A 49 -12.64 -13.37 16.86
C GLY A 49 -14.04 -13.95 17.04
N ASN A 50 -14.67 -14.28 15.91
CA ASN A 50 -15.97 -14.94 15.89
C ASN A 50 -15.80 -16.48 15.85
N ALA A 51 -16.91 -17.21 15.73
CA ALA A 51 -16.91 -18.67 15.67
C ALA A 51 -16.07 -19.24 14.50
N VAL A 52 -16.08 -18.58 13.34
CA VAL A 52 -15.29 -19.00 12.18
C VAL A 52 -13.80 -18.77 12.45
N THR A 53 -13.42 -17.61 12.97
CA THR A 53 -12.04 -17.31 13.37
C THR A 53 -11.53 -18.31 14.41
N PHE A 54 -12.39 -18.73 15.35
CA PHE A 54 -12.01 -19.73 16.35
C PHE A 54 -11.60 -21.05 15.69
N VAL A 55 -12.43 -21.56 14.77
CA VAL A 55 -12.17 -22.82 14.05
C VAL A 55 -10.93 -22.70 13.17
N MET A 56 -10.74 -21.57 12.47
CA MET A 56 -9.52 -21.31 11.70
C MET A 56 -8.26 -21.42 12.58
N GLU A 57 -8.27 -20.78 13.75
CA GLU A 57 -7.13 -20.72 14.65
C GLU A 57 -6.90 -22.03 15.42
N HIS A 58 -7.97 -22.80 15.69
CA HIS A 58 -7.90 -24.06 16.43
C HIS A 58 -7.48 -25.23 15.53
N GLU A 59 -8.10 -25.33 14.35
CA GLU A 59 -7.90 -26.45 13.42
C GLU A 59 -6.85 -26.16 12.34
N GLY A 60 -6.33 -24.93 12.28
CA GLY A 60 -5.39 -24.51 11.23
C GLY A 60 -6.01 -24.46 9.83
N MET A 61 -7.32 -24.23 9.75
CA MET A 61 -8.10 -24.26 8.51
C MET A 61 -8.17 -22.88 7.83
N GLY A 62 -8.28 -22.89 6.49
CA GLY A 62 -8.58 -21.68 5.72
C GLY A 62 -10.00 -21.15 6.02
N TYR A 63 -10.26 -19.88 5.72
CA TYR A 63 -11.57 -19.25 6.01
C TYR A 63 -12.75 -20.00 5.39
N VAL A 64 -12.62 -20.47 4.14
CA VAL A 64 -13.68 -21.22 3.44
C VAL A 64 -13.96 -22.55 4.13
N GLU A 65 -12.92 -23.28 4.53
CA GLU A 65 -13.05 -24.56 5.24
C GLU A 65 -13.68 -24.37 6.62
N ALA A 66 -13.23 -23.37 7.38
CA ALA A 66 -13.81 -23.02 8.67
C ALA A 66 -15.28 -22.56 8.54
N LEU A 67 -15.62 -21.83 7.47
CA LEU A 67 -16.99 -21.44 7.19
C LEU A 67 -17.86 -22.67 6.87
N LYS A 68 -17.37 -23.61 6.05
CA LYS A 68 -18.05 -24.88 5.78
C LYS A 68 -18.25 -25.72 7.04
N TYR A 69 -17.24 -25.78 7.91
CA TYR A 69 -17.33 -26.48 9.19
C TYR A 69 -18.47 -25.93 10.05
N VAL A 70 -18.50 -24.60 10.23
CA VAL A 70 -19.54 -23.93 11.01
C VAL A 70 -20.91 -24.10 10.34
N ALA A 71 -21.01 -23.93 9.02
CA ALA A 71 -22.26 -24.07 8.29
C ALA A 71 -22.83 -25.51 8.37
N LYS A 72 -21.97 -26.53 8.20
CA LYS A 72 -22.34 -27.95 8.35
C LYS A 72 -22.91 -28.24 9.74
N LYS A 73 -22.32 -27.65 10.80
CA LYS A 73 -22.82 -27.81 12.18
C LYS A 73 -24.27 -27.33 12.34
N TYR A 74 -24.65 -26.28 11.61
CA TYR A 74 -25.99 -25.70 11.67
C TYR A 74 -26.91 -26.17 10.54
N GLY A 75 -26.50 -27.18 9.75
CA GLY A 75 -27.27 -27.65 8.59
C GLY A 75 -27.48 -26.57 7.52
N ILE A 76 -26.61 -25.55 7.48
CA ILE A 76 -26.64 -24.50 6.46
C ILE A 76 -25.91 -25.04 5.23
N GLU A 77 -26.64 -25.26 4.15
CA GLU A 77 -26.01 -25.56 2.86
C GLU A 77 -25.22 -24.35 2.40
N VAL A 78 -23.90 -24.50 2.36
CA VAL A 78 -23.04 -23.54 1.67
C VAL A 78 -23.05 -23.93 0.21
N ALA A 79 -23.83 -23.20 -0.60
CA ALA A 79 -23.82 -23.40 -2.04
C ALA A 79 -22.42 -23.06 -2.58
N GLU A 80 -21.65 -24.10 -2.91
CA GLU A 80 -20.44 -23.96 -3.70
C GLU A 80 -20.86 -23.62 -5.12
N ARG A 81 -20.66 -22.36 -5.52
CA ARG A 81 -20.67 -22.05 -6.93
C ARG A 81 -19.44 -22.70 -7.54
N THR A 82 -19.62 -23.77 -8.30
CA THR A 82 -18.59 -24.30 -9.19
C THR A 82 -18.20 -23.17 -10.14
N LEU A 83 -16.94 -22.75 -10.08
CA LEU A 83 -16.41 -21.78 -11.03
C LEU A 83 -16.50 -22.39 -12.42
N THR A 84 -16.90 -21.59 -13.42
CA THR A 84 -16.77 -22.06 -14.81
C THR A 84 -15.28 -22.26 -15.13
N GLU A 85 -14.98 -23.02 -16.19
CA GLU A 85 -13.60 -23.15 -16.68
C GLU A 85 -12.99 -21.78 -16.98
N GLU A 86 -13.79 -20.84 -17.50
CA GLU A 86 -13.36 -19.47 -17.76
C GLU A 86 -13.05 -18.69 -16.48
N GLU A 87 -13.87 -18.84 -15.44
CA GLU A 87 -13.62 -18.20 -14.13
C GLU A 87 -12.39 -18.78 -13.44
N THR A 88 -12.18 -20.09 -13.57
CA THR A 88 -10.99 -20.78 -13.05
C THR A 88 -9.74 -20.27 -13.76
N LYS A 89 -9.74 -20.28 -15.10
CA LYS A 89 -8.64 -19.76 -15.90
C LYS A 89 -8.36 -18.29 -15.60
N ARG A 90 -9.39 -17.45 -15.48
CA ARG A 90 -9.25 -16.03 -15.13
C ARG A 90 -8.59 -15.86 -13.75
N ASN A 91 -8.92 -16.70 -12.77
CA ASN A 91 -8.28 -16.67 -11.45
C ASN A 91 -6.81 -17.11 -11.52
N ASP A 92 -6.51 -18.16 -12.29
CA ASP A 92 -5.13 -18.64 -12.49
C ASP A 92 -4.25 -17.59 -13.21
N ASP A 93 -4.81 -16.92 -14.22
CA ASP A 93 -4.15 -15.83 -14.94
C ASP A 93 -3.88 -14.65 -14.00
N ARG A 94 -4.87 -14.28 -13.17
CA ARG A 94 -4.71 -13.23 -12.15
C ARG A 94 -3.62 -13.57 -11.15
N GLU A 95 -3.57 -14.80 -10.66
CA GLU A 95 -2.53 -15.24 -9.72
C GLU A 95 -1.15 -15.23 -10.40
N SER A 96 -1.06 -15.69 -11.65
CA SER A 96 0.18 -15.63 -12.43
C SER A 96 0.70 -14.20 -12.61
N MET A 97 -0.19 -13.24 -12.90
CA MET A 97 0.16 -11.82 -12.95
C MET A 97 0.66 -11.28 -11.60
N MET A 98 0.04 -11.68 -10.49
CA MET A 98 0.49 -11.28 -9.15
C MET A 98 1.87 -11.85 -8.80
N VAL A 99 2.16 -13.09 -9.21
CA VAL A 99 3.47 -13.70 -9.00
C VAL A 99 4.54 -12.95 -9.81
N VAL A 100 4.26 -12.64 -11.08
CA VAL A 100 5.14 -11.82 -11.93
C VAL A 100 5.44 -10.47 -11.29
N ASN A 101 4.41 -9.74 -10.84
CA ASN A 101 4.60 -8.45 -10.17
C ASN A 101 5.41 -8.55 -8.88
N SER A 102 5.19 -9.61 -8.09
CA SER A 102 5.93 -9.81 -6.84
C SER A 102 7.41 -10.06 -7.12
N TRP A 103 7.70 -10.91 -8.11
CA TRP A 103 9.07 -11.15 -8.56
C TRP A 103 9.72 -9.89 -9.14
N ALA A 104 8.98 -9.13 -9.95
CA ALA A 104 9.49 -7.89 -10.55
C ALA A 104 9.83 -6.83 -9.50
N ALA A 105 9.02 -6.71 -8.44
CA ALA A 105 9.31 -5.79 -7.34
C ALA A 105 10.63 -6.15 -6.64
N GLU A 106 10.83 -7.43 -6.35
CA GLU A 106 12.08 -7.92 -5.75
C GLU A 106 13.26 -7.73 -6.71
N TRP A 107 13.07 -7.98 -8.01
CA TRP A 107 14.10 -7.77 -9.02
C TRP A 107 14.52 -6.29 -9.12
N PHE A 108 13.56 -5.35 -9.19
CA PHE A 108 13.86 -3.92 -9.27
C PHE A 108 14.50 -3.39 -7.99
N LYS A 109 14.05 -3.86 -6.83
CA LYS A 109 14.67 -3.56 -5.54
C LYS A 109 16.12 -4.05 -5.53
N ASN A 110 16.37 -5.30 -5.89
CA ASN A 110 17.73 -5.82 -5.99
C ASN A 110 18.57 -5.04 -6.99
N ALA A 111 18.04 -4.72 -8.16
CA ALA A 111 18.75 -3.94 -9.17
C ALA A 111 19.18 -2.56 -8.63
N LEU A 112 18.35 -1.89 -7.81
CA LEU A 112 18.69 -0.62 -7.14
C LEU A 112 19.94 -0.74 -6.25
N HIS A 113 20.11 -1.88 -5.57
CA HIS A 113 21.19 -2.05 -4.59
C HIS A 113 22.42 -2.78 -5.15
N THR A 114 22.26 -3.68 -6.11
CA THR A 114 23.33 -4.59 -6.55
C THR A 114 24.00 -4.16 -7.86
N THR A 115 23.32 -3.40 -8.71
CA THR A 115 23.91 -2.92 -9.96
C THR A 115 24.64 -1.59 -9.76
N ASP A 116 25.70 -1.36 -10.55
CA ASP A 116 26.44 -0.08 -10.53
C ASP A 116 25.53 1.09 -10.92
N GLU A 117 24.66 0.89 -11.91
CA GLU A 117 23.68 1.89 -12.34
C GLU A 117 22.64 2.15 -11.25
N GLY A 118 22.10 1.11 -10.62
CA GLY A 118 21.15 1.21 -9.53
C GLY A 118 21.72 2.01 -8.35
N ARG A 119 22.96 1.70 -7.92
CA ARG A 119 23.60 2.44 -6.81
C ARG A 119 24.01 3.86 -7.23
N GLY A 120 24.65 4.00 -8.37
CA GLY A 120 25.23 5.26 -8.83
C GLY A 120 24.18 6.29 -9.24
N VAL A 121 23.08 5.83 -9.85
CA VAL A 121 22.05 6.69 -10.45
C VAL A 121 20.74 6.61 -9.66
N GLY A 122 20.16 5.43 -9.51
CA GLY A 122 18.85 5.24 -8.87
C GLY A 122 18.83 5.62 -7.38
N LEU A 123 19.73 5.01 -6.59
CA LEU A 123 19.82 5.24 -5.15
C LEU A 123 20.30 6.66 -4.84
N SER A 124 21.28 7.14 -5.60
CA SER A 124 21.72 8.55 -5.55
C SER A 124 20.55 9.50 -5.76
N TYR A 125 19.67 9.24 -6.74
CA TYR A 125 18.51 10.08 -6.97
C TYR A 125 17.57 10.10 -5.75
N PHE A 126 17.25 8.96 -5.16
CA PHE A 126 16.37 8.92 -3.98
C PHE A 126 16.97 9.68 -2.78
N ARG A 127 18.27 9.49 -2.54
CA ARG A 127 18.98 10.20 -1.46
C ARG A 127 19.06 11.70 -1.72
N HIS A 128 19.28 12.14 -2.96
CA HIS A 128 19.23 13.56 -3.33
C HIS A 128 17.83 14.18 -3.15
N ARG A 129 16.77 13.35 -3.23
CA ARG A 129 15.39 13.76 -2.90
C ARG A 129 15.10 13.74 -1.40
N GLY A 130 16.08 13.42 -0.56
CA GLY A 130 15.95 13.40 0.89
C GLY A 130 15.35 12.11 1.44
N PHE A 131 15.23 11.05 0.64
CA PHE A 131 14.76 9.75 1.13
C PHE A 131 15.88 9.01 1.85
N SER A 132 15.62 8.61 3.08
CA SER A 132 16.48 7.75 3.88
C SER A 132 16.47 6.32 3.36
N ASP A 133 17.54 5.57 3.57
CA ASP A 133 17.59 4.15 3.20
C ASP A 133 16.47 3.34 3.88
N ALA A 134 16.05 3.73 5.09
CA ALA A 134 14.94 3.12 5.80
C ALA A 134 13.60 3.30 5.06
N VAL A 135 13.30 4.50 4.53
CA VAL A 135 12.05 4.72 3.78
C VAL A 135 12.10 4.06 2.39
N ILE A 136 13.28 4.03 1.76
CA ILE A 136 13.52 3.33 0.49
C ILE A 136 13.21 1.84 0.65
N GLU A 137 13.72 1.22 1.71
CA GLU A 137 13.44 -0.17 2.05
C GLU A 137 11.97 -0.40 2.42
N HIS A 138 11.40 0.48 3.26
CA HIS A 138 10.01 0.36 3.72
C HIS A 138 8.99 0.35 2.56
N PHE A 139 9.18 1.24 1.58
CA PHE A 139 8.34 1.33 0.39
C PHE A 139 8.79 0.41 -0.75
N GLN A 140 9.84 -0.39 -0.53
CA GLN A 140 10.38 -1.36 -1.51
C GLN A 140 10.74 -0.68 -2.84
N LEU A 141 11.30 0.52 -2.78
CA LEU A 141 11.64 1.27 -3.99
C LEU A 141 12.71 0.52 -4.78
N GLY A 142 12.68 0.67 -6.11
CA GLY A 142 13.56 -0.07 -7.00
C GLY A 142 14.13 0.77 -8.13
N TYR A 143 14.86 0.12 -9.03
CA TYR A 143 15.39 0.71 -10.24
C TYR A 143 15.25 -0.28 -11.41
N CYS A 144 14.82 0.21 -12.56
CA CYS A 144 14.83 -0.55 -13.81
C CYS A 144 16.03 -0.05 -14.65
N PRO A 145 17.08 -0.88 -14.81
CA PRO A 145 18.28 -0.51 -15.54
C PRO A 145 18.04 -0.14 -17.00
N ARG A 146 19.04 0.51 -17.58
CA ARG A 146 19.13 0.66 -19.03
C ARG A 146 19.47 -0.66 -19.69
N GLY A 147 19.25 -0.74 -21.01
CA GLY A 147 19.63 -1.92 -21.79
C GLY A 147 18.52 -2.53 -22.62
N GLY A 148 17.39 -1.82 -22.78
CA GLY A 148 16.32 -2.24 -23.68
C GLY A 148 15.38 -3.25 -23.03
N ASP A 149 15.83 -4.49 -22.84
CA ASP A 149 15.01 -5.64 -22.41
C ASP A 149 15.65 -6.46 -21.28
N THR A 150 16.52 -5.83 -20.47
CA THR A 150 17.31 -6.51 -19.44
C THR A 150 16.42 -7.17 -18.38
N PHE A 151 15.36 -6.50 -17.94
CA PHE A 151 14.37 -7.08 -17.05
C PHE A 151 13.62 -8.23 -17.74
N THR A 152 13.14 -8.01 -18.96
CA THR A 152 12.36 -9.01 -19.71
C THR A 152 13.16 -10.30 -19.92
N ARG A 153 14.43 -10.21 -20.33
CA ARG A 153 15.30 -11.38 -20.50
C ARG A 153 15.54 -12.11 -19.19
N ALA A 154 15.74 -11.38 -18.09
CA ALA A 154 15.89 -12.01 -16.77
C ALA A 154 14.61 -12.73 -16.33
N ALA A 155 13.43 -12.17 -16.60
CA ALA A 155 12.15 -12.78 -16.27
C ALA A 155 11.90 -14.06 -17.07
N LEU A 156 12.15 -14.03 -18.38
CA LEU A 156 12.02 -15.20 -19.25
C LEU A 156 13.01 -16.31 -18.84
N ALA A 157 14.26 -15.96 -18.51
CA ALA A 157 15.26 -16.90 -18.01
C ALA A 157 14.87 -17.51 -16.65
N ALA A 158 14.12 -16.78 -15.83
CA ALA A 158 13.56 -17.26 -14.56
C ALA A 158 12.29 -18.12 -14.73
N GLY A 159 11.82 -18.33 -15.96
CA GLY A 159 10.68 -19.20 -16.27
C GLY A 159 9.32 -18.48 -16.29
N TYR A 160 9.29 -17.16 -16.18
CA TYR A 160 8.04 -16.41 -16.33
C TYR A 160 7.60 -16.37 -17.80
N LYS A 161 6.29 -16.52 -18.02
CA LYS A 161 5.73 -16.50 -19.36
C LYS A 161 5.59 -15.07 -19.88
N GLU A 162 5.92 -14.88 -21.16
CA GLU A 162 5.79 -13.61 -21.89
C GLU A 162 4.38 -13.00 -21.77
N GLU A 163 3.34 -13.82 -21.87
CA GLU A 163 1.95 -13.38 -21.80
C GLU A 163 1.63 -12.61 -20.51
N PHE A 164 2.21 -13.01 -19.37
CA PHE A 164 1.99 -12.32 -18.09
C PHE A 164 2.90 -11.11 -17.90
N LEU A 165 4.09 -11.10 -18.51
CA LEU A 165 4.98 -9.93 -18.53
C LEU A 165 4.37 -8.79 -19.35
N THR A 166 3.71 -9.13 -20.46
CA THR A 166 3.02 -8.17 -21.32
C THR A 166 1.67 -7.75 -20.73
N ALA A 167 0.89 -8.68 -20.17
CA ALA A 167 -0.40 -8.37 -19.54
C ALA A 167 -0.27 -7.49 -18.28
N THR A 168 0.81 -7.63 -17.50
CA THR A 168 1.13 -6.70 -16.39
C THR A 168 1.76 -5.38 -16.86
N GLY A 169 2.06 -5.29 -18.16
CA GLY A 169 2.62 -4.11 -18.80
C GLY A 169 4.09 -3.83 -18.46
N LEU A 170 4.81 -4.79 -17.89
CA LEU A 170 6.25 -4.66 -17.62
C LEU A 170 7.08 -4.75 -18.90
N THR A 171 6.62 -5.56 -19.86
CA THR A 171 7.25 -5.79 -21.16
C THR A 171 6.38 -5.26 -22.30
N ILE A 172 7.02 -4.65 -23.29
CA ILE A 172 6.42 -4.23 -24.56
C ILE A 172 7.02 -5.08 -25.68
N ILE A 173 6.16 -5.69 -26.50
CA ILE A 173 6.57 -6.37 -27.73
C ILE A 173 6.70 -5.32 -28.84
N ARG A 174 7.83 -5.32 -29.55
CA ARG A 174 8.06 -4.42 -30.68
C ARG A 174 7.45 -4.99 -31.95
N GLU A 175 6.92 -4.12 -32.82
CA GLU A 175 6.44 -4.51 -34.15
C GLU A 175 7.54 -5.16 -35.01
N SER A 176 8.78 -4.71 -34.86
CA SER A 176 9.97 -5.27 -35.52
C SER A 176 10.40 -6.64 -34.99
N GLY A 177 9.71 -7.18 -33.99
CA GLY A 177 10.18 -8.31 -33.19
C GLY A 177 11.07 -7.87 -32.02
N GLY A 178 11.12 -8.72 -30.99
CA GLY A 178 11.85 -8.50 -29.74
C GLY A 178 11.08 -7.71 -28.68
N TYR A 179 11.75 -7.46 -27.56
CA TYR A 179 11.13 -6.87 -26.37
C TYR A 179 11.72 -5.50 -26.01
N TYR A 180 10.98 -4.78 -25.17
CA TYR A 180 11.45 -3.59 -24.48
C TYR A 180 10.82 -3.50 -23.09
N ASP A 181 11.63 -3.21 -22.08
CA ASP A 181 11.19 -2.97 -20.72
C ASP A 181 10.49 -1.61 -20.67
N ARG A 182 9.19 -1.61 -20.33
CA ARG A 182 8.39 -0.38 -20.26
C ARG A 182 9.06 0.69 -19.41
N PHE A 183 9.66 0.26 -18.30
CA PHE A 183 10.21 1.14 -17.29
C PHE A 183 11.72 1.37 -17.40
N SER A 184 12.34 1.05 -18.54
CA SER A 184 13.79 1.23 -18.70
C SER A 184 14.25 2.65 -18.32
N GLU A 185 15.35 2.73 -17.57
CA GLU A 185 15.95 3.98 -17.07
C GLU A 185 15.02 4.76 -16.12
N ARG A 186 14.28 4.03 -15.28
CA ARG A 186 13.38 4.62 -14.29
C ARG A 186 13.64 4.11 -12.88
N VAL A 187 13.46 5.03 -11.96
CA VAL A 187 13.32 4.79 -10.54
C VAL A 187 11.89 4.29 -10.29
N MET A 188 11.74 3.21 -9.52
CA MET A 188 10.52 2.40 -9.45
C MET A 188 9.80 2.57 -8.11
N PHE A 189 8.48 2.70 -8.19
CA PHE A 189 7.55 2.83 -7.08
C PHE A 189 6.52 1.69 -7.17
N PRO A 190 6.67 0.59 -6.43
CA PRO A 190 5.68 -0.48 -6.44
C PRO A 190 4.34 -0.01 -5.90
N ILE A 191 3.25 -0.39 -6.56
CA ILE A 191 1.89 -0.04 -6.16
C ILE A 191 1.24 -1.26 -5.51
N HIS A 192 0.93 -1.14 -4.22
CA HIS A 192 0.41 -2.25 -3.42
C HIS A 192 -1.12 -2.25 -3.33
N SER A 193 -1.68 -3.45 -3.25
CA SER A 193 -3.05 -3.67 -2.82
C SER A 193 -3.23 -3.35 -1.34
N ILE A 194 -4.47 -3.32 -0.87
CA ILE A 194 -4.77 -3.20 0.58
C ILE A 194 -4.10 -4.33 1.38
N SER A 195 -3.92 -5.54 0.81
CA SER A 195 -3.27 -6.66 1.49
C SER A 195 -1.75 -6.64 1.41
N GLY A 196 -1.16 -5.74 0.61
CA GLY A 196 0.29 -5.63 0.43
C GLY A 196 0.85 -6.40 -0.75
N ARG A 197 0.00 -7.01 -1.60
CA ARG A 197 0.45 -7.62 -2.86
C ARG A 197 0.77 -6.52 -3.87
N VAL A 198 1.81 -6.70 -4.67
CA VAL A 198 2.19 -5.73 -5.72
C VAL A 198 1.26 -5.89 -6.91
N LEU A 199 0.54 -4.83 -7.25
CA LEU A 199 -0.43 -4.79 -8.34
C LEU A 199 0.17 -4.25 -9.63
N ALA A 200 1.08 -3.29 -9.51
CA ALA A 200 1.61 -2.50 -10.61
C ALA A 200 2.83 -1.69 -10.17
N PHE A 201 3.35 -0.86 -11.07
CA PHE A 201 4.46 0.04 -10.81
C PHE A 201 4.20 1.43 -11.35
N GLY A 202 4.65 2.43 -10.60
CA GLY A 202 4.98 3.76 -11.10
C GLY A 202 6.48 3.85 -11.37
N GLY A 203 6.88 4.59 -12.40
CA GLY A 203 8.27 4.78 -12.76
C GLY A 203 8.56 6.23 -13.11
N ARG A 204 9.54 6.84 -12.43
CA ARG A 204 10.03 8.17 -12.80
C ARG A 204 11.32 8.06 -13.60
N THR A 205 11.32 8.66 -14.78
CA THR A 205 12.55 8.74 -15.59
C THR A 205 13.55 9.69 -14.95
N LEU A 206 14.82 9.32 -15.07
CA LEU A 206 15.95 10.16 -14.70
C LEU A 206 16.55 10.89 -15.91
N ARG A 207 16.03 10.61 -17.11
CA ARG A 207 16.40 11.31 -18.34
C ARG A 207 15.86 12.74 -18.32
N THR A 208 16.64 13.66 -18.89
CA THR A 208 16.27 15.07 -19.05
C THR A 208 15.62 15.36 -20.41
N ASP A 209 15.32 14.32 -21.18
CA ASP A 209 14.69 14.43 -22.49
C ASP A 209 13.25 14.94 -22.34
N LYS A 210 12.95 16.07 -22.98
CA LYS A 210 11.63 16.72 -22.89
C LYS A 210 10.51 15.89 -23.53
N ASN A 211 10.84 14.96 -24.42
CA ASN A 211 9.86 14.14 -25.13
C ASN A 211 9.44 12.88 -24.34
N VAL A 212 10.10 12.59 -23.20
CA VAL A 212 9.78 11.43 -22.37
C VAL A 212 8.96 11.87 -21.16
N ALA A 213 7.79 11.25 -20.98
CA ALA A 213 6.94 11.52 -19.82
C ALA A 213 7.72 11.28 -18.51
N LYS A 214 7.74 12.30 -17.64
CA LYS A 214 8.47 12.31 -16.36
C LYS A 214 8.08 11.12 -15.49
N TYR A 215 6.79 10.84 -15.41
CA TYR A 215 6.23 9.68 -14.72
C TYR A 215 5.49 8.79 -15.72
N GLN A 216 5.55 7.48 -15.47
CA GLN A 216 4.81 6.48 -16.22
C GLN A 216 4.31 5.42 -15.26
N ASN A 217 3.04 5.03 -15.39
CA ASN A 217 2.45 3.96 -14.60
C ASN A 217 2.23 2.74 -15.47
N SER A 218 2.13 1.57 -14.86
CA SER A 218 1.58 0.39 -15.52
C SER A 218 0.24 0.72 -16.19
N PRO A 219 -0.06 0.10 -17.33
CA PRO A 219 -1.38 0.16 -17.94
C PRO A 219 -2.43 -0.53 -17.06
N GLU A 220 -3.71 -0.35 -17.39
CA GLU A 220 -4.78 -1.16 -16.78
C GLU A 220 -4.52 -2.65 -17.06
N SER A 221 -4.81 -3.50 -16.09
CA SER A 221 -4.71 -4.96 -16.21
C SER A 221 -5.76 -5.63 -15.33
N GLU A 222 -5.85 -6.94 -15.42
CA GLU A 222 -6.76 -7.72 -14.58
C GLU A 222 -6.50 -7.50 -13.09
N VAL A 223 -5.24 -7.27 -12.71
CA VAL A 223 -4.82 -7.10 -11.31
C VAL A 223 -4.68 -5.65 -10.86
N TYR A 224 -4.69 -4.69 -11.79
CA TYR A 224 -4.49 -3.28 -11.48
C TYR A 224 -5.42 -2.35 -12.25
N SER A 225 -6.11 -1.48 -11.51
CA SER A 225 -6.83 -0.36 -12.09
C SER A 225 -6.50 0.94 -11.36
N LYS A 226 -6.16 1.99 -12.13
CA LYS A 226 -5.87 3.31 -11.55
C LYS A 226 -7.09 3.87 -10.84
N LYS A 227 -8.28 3.59 -11.38
CA LYS A 227 -9.55 4.08 -10.83
C LYS A 227 -9.87 3.54 -9.45
N ASN A 228 -9.33 2.40 -9.03
CA ASN A 228 -9.69 1.77 -7.75
C ASN A 228 -8.52 1.62 -6.78
N THR A 229 -7.34 2.12 -7.14
CA THR A 229 -6.11 1.96 -6.38
C THR A 229 -5.61 3.31 -5.88
N LEU A 230 -5.12 3.35 -4.65
CA LEU A 230 -4.46 4.49 -4.04
C LEU A 230 -3.06 4.06 -3.61
N TYR A 231 -2.03 4.78 -4.05
CA TYR A 231 -0.67 4.52 -3.60
C TYR A 231 -0.55 4.79 -2.10
N GLY A 232 0.28 4.00 -1.41
CA GLY A 232 0.46 4.10 0.03
C GLY A 232 -0.62 3.42 0.87
N ILE A 233 -1.74 2.96 0.29
CA ILE A 233 -2.88 2.44 1.07
C ILE A 233 -2.52 1.27 1.99
N PHE A 234 -1.62 0.39 1.56
CA PHE A 234 -1.14 -0.73 2.37
C PHE A 234 -0.47 -0.25 3.67
N PHE A 235 0.38 0.76 3.56
CA PHE A 235 1.12 1.36 4.67
C PHE A 235 0.20 2.25 5.52
N ALA A 236 -0.71 2.99 4.91
CA ALA A 236 -1.50 4.01 5.56
C ALA A 236 -2.78 3.50 6.26
N LYS A 237 -3.37 2.38 5.80
CA LYS A 237 -4.70 1.91 6.27
C LYS A 237 -4.86 1.85 7.80
N LYS A 238 -3.82 1.45 8.53
CA LYS A 238 -3.85 1.38 10.00
C LYS A 238 -3.85 2.77 10.63
N ALA A 239 -3.02 3.68 10.13
CA ALA A 239 -2.96 5.06 10.60
C ALA A 239 -4.26 5.82 10.28
N ILE A 240 -4.82 5.62 9.07
CA ILE A 240 -6.11 6.19 8.66
C ILE A 240 -7.22 5.80 9.63
N ALA A 241 -7.35 4.49 9.94
CA ALA A 241 -8.37 4.01 10.86
C ALA A 241 -8.17 4.54 12.29
N ARG A 242 -6.93 4.58 12.77
CA ARG A 242 -6.57 5.09 14.12
C ARG A 242 -6.87 6.58 14.27
N GLN A 243 -6.49 7.39 13.29
CA GLN A 243 -6.64 8.84 13.31
C GLN A 243 -8.01 9.30 12.81
N ARG A 244 -8.79 8.39 12.22
CA ARG A 244 -10.08 8.69 11.58
C ARG A 244 -9.98 9.81 10.55
N ASN A 245 -8.88 9.86 9.81
CA ASN A 245 -8.67 10.79 8.71
C ASN A 245 -7.69 10.18 7.70
N ALA A 246 -7.97 10.35 6.41
CA ALA A 246 -7.03 10.07 5.33
C ALA A 246 -6.57 11.38 4.68
N ILE A 247 -5.26 11.56 4.55
CA ILE A 247 -4.67 12.65 3.78
C ILE A 247 -4.46 12.16 2.35
N LEU A 248 -5.02 12.88 1.38
CA LEU A 248 -4.88 12.58 -0.04
C LEU A 248 -3.97 13.62 -0.70
N VAL A 249 -2.89 13.14 -1.31
CA VAL A 249 -1.89 13.93 -2.05
C VAL A 249 -1.79 13.45 -3.50
N GLU A 250 -1.11 14.18 -4.37
CA GLU A 250 -1.07 13.86 -5.81
C GLU A 250 -0.14 12.67 -6.13
N GLY A 251 1.06 12.67 -5.54
CA GLY A 251 2.17 11.87 -6.02
C GLY A 251 2.75 10.89 -5.02
N TYR A 252 3.45 9.88 -5.58
CA TYR A 252 4.23 8.89 -4.81
C TYR A 252 5.20 9.54 -3.82
N THR A 253 5.88 10.58 -4.28
CA THR A 253 6.94 11.22 -3.52
C THR A 253 6.40 11.95 -2.30
N ASP A 254 5.18 12.49 -2.38
CA ASP A 254 4.56 13.23 -1.29
C ASP A 254 4.14 12.25 -0.19
N VAL A 255 3.55 11.11 -0.57
CA VAL A 255 3.26 9.99 0.35
C VAL A 255 4.53 9.54 1.08
N ILE A 256 5.60 9.22 0.34
CA ILE A 256 6.85 8.73 0.93
C ILE A 256 7.46 9.79 1.87
N SER A 257 7.48 11.05 1.45
CA SER A 257 8.05 12.15 2.25
C SER A 257 7.26 12.36 3.55
N MET A 258 5.94 12.34 3.48
CA MET A 258 5.06 12.48 4.65
C MET A 258 5.20 11.30 5.60
N HIS A 259 5.25 10.06 5.08
CA HIS A 259 5.52 8.87 5.91
C HIS A 259 6.88 8.98 6.61
N GLN A 260 7.93 9.41 5.90
CA GLN A 260 9.24 9.63 6.51
C GLN A 260 9.21 10.69 7.61
N ALA A 261 8.34 11.70 7.50
CA ALA A 261 8.14 12.72 8.52
C ALA A 261 7.21 12.26 9.68
N GLY A 262 6.75 11.00 9.69
CA GLY A 262 5.87 10.44 10.71
C GLY A 262 4.37 10.66 10.46
N VAL A 263 4.01 11.21 9.30
CA VAL A 263 2.61 11.38 8.88
C VAL A 263 2.21 10.18 8.03
N GLU A 264 1.67 9.15 8.70
CA GLU A 264 1.45 7.83 8.10
C GLU A 264 0.05 7.61 7.52
N ASN A 265 -0.91 8.52 7.72
CA ASN A 265 -2.29 8.37 7.24
C ASN A 265 -2.50 8.96 5.84
N VAL A 266 -1.47 8.92 5.00
CA VAL A 266 -1.42 9.58 3.69
C VAL A 266 -1.46 8.59 2.52
N VAL A 267 -2.17 8.94 1.46
CA VAL A 267 -2.32 8.17 0.23
C VAL A 267 -2.30 9.07 -0.99
N ALA A 268 -2.06 8.51 -2.18
CA ALA A 268 -2.08 9.29 -3.43
C ALA A 268 -2.91 8.66 -4.56
N SER A 269 -3.58 9.52 -5.32
CA SER A 269 -4.28 9.17 -6.58
C SER A 269 -3.30 8.77 -7.69
N SER A 270 -2.05 9.26 -7.63
CA SER A 270 -0.91 8.76 -8.38
C SER A 270 -1.01 8.88 -9.90
N GLY A 271 -1.29 10.10 -10.38
CA GLY A 271 -1.29 10.42 -11.82
C GLY A 271 -2.64 10.24 -12.51
N THR A 272 -3.72 10.24 -11.74
CA THR A 272 -5.10 10.34 -12.24
C THR A 272 -5.90 11.25 -11.32
N SER A 273 -6.90 11.96 -11.84
CA SER A 273 -7.87 12.67 -11.01
C SER A 273 -8.54 11.71 -10.02
N LEU A 274 -8.83 12.21 -8.80
CA LEU A 274 -9.51 11.45 -7.76
C LEU A 274 -10.84 10.85 -8.27
N THR A 275 -11.02 9.55 -8.09
CA THR A 275 -12.23 8.84 -8.52
C THR A 275 -13.19 8.54 -7.37
N VAL A 276 -14.46 8.28 -7.71
CA VAL A 276 -15.47 7.85 -6.75
C VAL A 276 -15.10 6.50 -6.11
N GLU A 277 -14.49 5.60 -6.87
CA GLU A 277 -14.06 4.28 -6.39
C GLU A 277 -12.91 4.39 -5.37
N GLN A 278 -11.96 5.30 -5.58
CA GLN A 278 -10.91 5.61 -4.60
C GLN A 278 -11.49 6.20 -3.31
N VAL A 279 -12.49 7.08 -3.42
CA VAL A 279 -13.21 7.61 -2.26
C VAL A 279 -13.97 6.49 -1.52
N LYS A 280 -14.65 5.60 -2.23
CA LYS A 280 -15.31 4.41 -1.64
C LYS A 280 -14.31 3.48 -0.95
N LEU A 281 -13.11 3.32 -1.50
CA LEU A 281 -12.03 2.58 -0.87
C LEU A 281 -11.64 3.20 0.48
N LEU A 282 -11.46 4.51 0.55
CA LEU A 282 -11.12 5.21 1.80
C LEU A 282 -12.26 5.17 2.84
N LYS A 283 -13.52 5.22 2.37
CA LYS A 283 -14.72 5.11 3.22
C LYS A 283 -14.74 3.86 4.10
N ARG A 284 -14.04 2.79 3.69
CA ARG A 284 -13.91 1.56 4.48
C ARG A 284 -13.12 1.77 5.78
N PHE A 285 -12.33 2.84 5.88
CA PHE A 285 -11.44 3.11 7.01
C PHE A 285 -11.79 4.41 7.74
N THR A 286 -12.35 5.40 7.04
CA THR A 286 -12.70 6.71 7.62
C THR A 286 -13.76 7.43 6.81
N ASP A 287 -14.53 8.28 7.49
CA ASP A 287 -15.44 9.25 6.86
C ASP A 287 -14.78 10.62 6.60
N ASN A 288 -13.53 10.85 7.02
CA ASN A 288 -12.86 12.15 6.86
C ASN A 288 -11.68 12.03 5.90
N ILE A 289 -11.66 12.87 4.87
CA ILE A 289 -10.60 12.94 3.88
C ILE A 289 -10.10 14.39 3.79
N THR A 290 -8.82 14.61 4.03
CA THR A 290 -8.16 15.91 3.84
C THR A 290 -7.41 15.87 2.52
N VAL A 291 -7.65 16.84 1.63
CA VAL A 291 -6.99 16.89 0.32
C VAL A 291 -5.93 17.97 0.30
N ILE A 292 -4.72 17.58 -0.10
CA ILE A 292 -3.55 18.46 -0.26
C ILE A 292 -3.03 18.26 -1.68
N TYR A 293 -3.56 19.06 -2.61
CA TYR A 293 -3.20 19.07 -4.04
C TYR A 293 -2.52 20.39 -4.42
N ASP A 294 -1.68 20.34 -5.44
CA ASP A 294 -0.96 21.49 -5.98
C ASP A 294 -1.89 22.24 -6.95
N GLY A 295 -2.79 23.09 -6.41
CA GLY A 295 -3.41 24.25 -7.07
C GLY A 295 -4.39 24.04 -8.25
N ASP A 296 -4.29 22.95 -9.03
CA ASP A 296 -4.98 22.81 -10.32
C ASP A 296 -5.83 21.54 -10.47
N GLU A 297 -5.86 20.66 -9.45
CA GLU A 297 -6.50 19.35 -9.59
C GLU A 297 -8.02 19.40 -9.34
N VAL A 298 -8.79 18.83 -10.27
CA VAL A 298 -10.27 18.83 -10.26
C VAL A 298 -10.79 17.67 -9.41
N LEU A 299 -11.49 17.99 -8.33
CA LEU A 299 -12.22 17.02 -7.52
C LEU A 299 -13.46 16.48 -8.27
N PRO A 300 -13.84 15.21 -8.06
CA PRO A 300 -15.01 14.63 -8.72
C PRO A 300 -16.28 15.43 -8.43
N SER A 301 -17.08 15.67 -9.48
CA SER A 301 -18.28 16.52 -9.44
C SER A 301 -19.43 15.94 -8.61
N SER A 302 -19.44 14.63 -8.37
CA SER A 302 -20.40 13.96 -7.49
C SER A 302 -19.68 13.05 -6.49
N MET A 303 -19.90 13.33 -5.21
CA MET A 303 -19.37 12.53 -4.11
C MET A 303 -20.32 11.37 -3.80
N PRO A 304 -19.80 10.18 -3.42
CA PRO A 304 -20.66 9.08 -3.02
C PRO A 304 -21.49 9.45 -1.78
N ASN A 305 -22.81 9.25 -1.85
CA ASN A 305 -23.75 9.54 -0.77
C ASN A 305 -23.32 8.90 0.57
N GLY A 306 -23.54 9.64 1.67
CA GLY A 306 -23.48 9.11 3.05
C GLY A 306 -22.24 9.48 3.86
N GLY A 307 -22.04 10.76 4.16
CA GLY A 307 -21.29 11.18 5.36
C GLY A 307 -19.79 11.44 5.21
N ILE A 308 -19.20 11.35 4.02
CA ILE A 308 -17.78 11.69 3.83
C ILE A 308 -17.60 13.21 3.91
N ARG A 309 -16.71 13.66 4.81
CA ARG A 309 -16.28 15.05 4.93
C ARG A 309 -14.95 15.23 4.21
N MET A 310 -14.96 16.02 3.14
CA MET A 310 -13.75 16.47 2.47
C MET A 310 -13.44 17.90 2.87
N SER A 311 -12.23 18.14 3.37
CA SER A 311 -11.72 19.50 3.62
C SER A 311 -10.61 19.80 2.61
N PRO A 312 -10.83 20.69 1.62
CA PRO A 312 -9.72 21.27 0.89
C PRO A 312 -8.93 22.16 1.85
N THR A 313 -7.62 21.98 1.89
CA THR A 313 -6.74 22.94 2.58
C THR A 313 -6.55 24.13 1.63
N THR A 314 -7.39 25.15 1.76
CA THR A 314 -7.07 26.49 1.29
C THR A 314 -6.13 27.07 2.34
N ASP A 315 -4.85 27.26 2.01
CA ASP A 315 -3.76 27.86 2.81
C ASP A 315 -4.05 28.23 4.28
N GLU A 316 -3.16 27.76 5.16
CA GLU A 316 -3.18 27.83 6.63
C GLU A 316 -3.85 26.64 7.31
N ILE A 317 -3.14 25.51 7.45
CA ILE A 317 -3.22 24.63 8.64
C ILE A 317 -2.14 23.52 8.57
N ILE A 318 -1.32 23.52 9.63
CA ILE A 318 -0.61 22.39 10.26
C ILE A 318 0.63 21.83 9.56
N PHE A 319 1.82 22.20 10.06
CA PHE A 319 2.77 21.24 10.66
C PHE A 319 3.67 21.98 11.67
N TRP A 320 3.24 22.12 12.92
CA TRP A 320 4.05 22.78 13.98
C TRP A 320 5.30 21.98 14.40
N ASN A 321 5.46 20.72 13.94
CA ASN A 321 6.54 19.81 14.32
C ASN A 321 7.26 19.12 13.15
N ALA A 322 7.05 19.56 11.90
CA ALA A 322 7.77 18.95 10.80
C ALA A 322 9.18 19.58 10.66
N PRO A 323 10.25 18.76 10.57
CA PRO A 323 11.61 19.28 10.40
C PRO A 323 11.74 20.13 9.13
N PRO A 324 12.71 21.07 9.06
CA PRO A 324 12.76 22.15 8.05
C PRO A 324 13.00 21.76 6.58
N MET A 325 12.73 20.51 6.17
CA MET A 325 12.95 20.02 4.80
C MET A 325 11.66 19.84 3.99
N ILE A 326 10.58 20.54 4.35
CA ILE A 326 9.35 20.55 3.57
C ILE A 326 9.45 21.60 2.46
N THR A 327 9.89 21.20 1.28
CA THR A 327 9.35 21.78 0.05
C THR A 327 8.53 20.68 -0.65
N PRO A 328 7.20 20.69 -0.50
CA PRO A 328 6.32 20.07 -1.49
C PRO A 328 6.60 20.79 -2.81
N THR A 329 6.42 20.11 -3.94
CA THR A 329 6.76 20.72 -5.24
C THR A 329 5.68 21.72 -5.71
N ALA A 330 4.74 22.10 -4.83
CA ALA A 330 3.88 23.28 -4.97
C ALA A 330 4.69 24.57 -4.76
N ILE A 331 4.65 25.46 -5.74
CA ILE A 331 5.09 26.84 -5.58
C ILE A 331 4.05 27.54 -4.68
N SER A 332 4.31 27.56 -3.37
CA SER A 332 3.58 28.42 -2.44
C SER A 332 3.99 29.89 -2.66
N ILE A 333 3.00 30.75 -2.93
CA ILE A 333 3.19 32.18 -3.19
C ILE A 333 3.32 32.98 -1.87
N THR A 334 3.30 32.31 -0.72
CA THR A 334 3.18 32.91 0.62
C THR A 334 4.17 32.31 1.63
N LEU A 335 5.42 32.03 1.22
CA LEU A 335 6.54 31.92 2.17
C LEU A 335 7.19 33.32 2.34
N PRO A 336 6.98 34.05 3.44
CA PRO A 336 7.64 35.34 3.64
C PRO A 336 9.11 35.12 4.03
N LEU A 337 10.00 35.54 3.12
CA LEU A 337 11.34 36.13 3.33
C LEU A 337 12.41 35.47 4.23
N ARG A 338 12.14 34.43 5.02
CA ARG A 338 13.20 33.72 5.79
C ARG A 338 13.78 32.48 5.10
N ALA A 339 13.00 31.80 4.25
CA ALA A 339 13.48 30.60 3.55
C ALA A 339 14.43 30.90 2.37
N LYS A 340 14.29 32.06 1.71
CA LYS A 340 15.21 32.47 0.63
C LYS A 340 16.59 32.91 1.13
N PHE A 341 16.73 33.30 2.40
CA PHE A 341 17.98 33.85 2.93
C PHE A 341 19.01 32.76 3.28
N LEU A 342 18.55 31.58 3.73
CA LEU A 342 19.43 30.47 4.15
C LEU A 342 20.13 29.74 3.00
N ASN A 343 19.59 29.82 1.78
CA ASN A 343 20.25 29.27 0.58
C ASN A 343 21.30 30.22 -0.04
N SER A 344 21.47 31.45 0.47
CA SER A 344 22.38 32.46 -0.10
C SER A 344 23.55 32.86 0.82
N CYS A 345 23.50 32.59 2.12
CA CYS A 345 24.58 32.97 3.03
C CYS A 345 25.83 32.08 2.91
N LYS A 346 26.88 32.61 2.25
CA LYS A 346 28.22 32.00 2.16
C LYS A 346 29.09 32.14 3.41
N ASN A 347 28.60 32.77 4.50
CA ASN A 347 29.42 33.11 5.66
C ASN A 347 29.15 32.15 6.85
N PRO A 348 30.11 31.30 7.26
CA PRO A 348 29.88 30.22 8.23
C PRO A 348 29.64 30.68 9.68
N ILE A 349 29.97 31.93 10.03
CA ILE A 349 29.85 32.43 11.42
C ILE A 349 28.38 32.68 11.83
N ILE A 350 27.49 32.99 10.88
CA ILE A 350 26.07 33.25 11.16
C ILE A 350 25.29 31.94 11.43
N LYS A 351 25.79 30.78 10.96
CA LYS A 351 25.16 29.48 11.20
C LYS A 351 25.20 29.03 12.67
N MET A 352 26.14 29.54 13.46
CA MET A 352 26.38 29.06 14.82
C MET A 352 25.54 29.78 15.90
N CYS A 353 24.93 30.94 15.60
CA CYS A 353 24.13 31.70 16.57
C CYS A 353 22.65 31.25 16.67
N LEU A 354 22.19 30.29 15.86
CA LEU A 354 20.80 29.82 15.87
C LEU A 354 20.60 28.45 16.56
N PHE A 355 21.66 27.89 17.15
CA PHE A 355 21.62 26.61 17.87
C PHE A 355 22.09 26.69 19.34
N GLY A 356 22.19 27.89 19.91
CA GLY A 356 22.52 28.08 21.32
C GLY A 356 21.42 28.83 22.05
N GLY A 357 20.74 28.16 22.99
CA GLY A 357 19.69 28.70 23.85
C GLY A 357 18.62 27.68 24.16
#